data_AF-A0A2P8VWY2-F1
#
_entry.id   AF-A0A2P8VWY2-F1
#
_cell.length_a   1.000
_cell.length_b   1.000
_cell.length_c   1.000
_cell.angle_alpha   90.00
_cell.angle_beta   90.00
_cell.angle_gamma   90.00
#
_symmetry.space_group_name_H-M   'P 1'
#
loop_
_entity.id
_entity.type
_entity.pdbx_description
1 polymer ?
#
loop_
_entity_poly.entity_id
_entity_poly.type
_entity_poly.pdbx_seq_one_letter_code
_entity_poly.pdbx_strand_id
1 'polypeptide(L)'
;MPSSPPSETQQFNRDVQFLLKPNNPHARSLLAFIKRTIHQFGLEVYITEIDIFVEAYLRGVRYTQQNQEHILQPKAWMRRTAYNIIRECKRDRLRYSAAAFDELMDQGPAEAEGPTPGAVDDEAISRAINAVLQALEALPQGDRDLIQWKVVEGLSWQQVQARLVAAGGDRVSQATLRKRGQRALERLRRAYHIFNGDPRSPNFAEDLADHLDSDQPNSDQPNSD
;
A
#
# COMPACT_ATOMS: atom_id res chain seq x y z
N MET A 1 -17.10 -26.25 12.24
CA MET A 1 -16.64 -27.08 13.38
C MET A 1 -15.13 -26.89 13.48
N PRO A 2 -14.57 -26.32 14.56
CA PRO A 2 -13.17 -25.95 14.57
C PRO A 2 -12.33 -27.22 14.66
N SER A 3 -11.65 -27.56 13.56
CA SER A 3 -10.49 -28.45 13.60
C SER A 3 -9.52 -27.85 14.60
N SER A 4 -9.17 -28.60 15.65
CA SER A 4 -8.16 -28.15 16.60
C SER A 4 -6.90 -27.72 15.82
N PRO A 5 -6.27 -26.58 16.17
CA PRO A 5 -5.09 -26.12 15.45
C PRO A 5 -4.00 -27.22 15.49
N PRO A 6 -3.14 -27.32 14.45
CA PRO A 6 -2.04 -28.29 14.43
C PRO A 6 -1.19 -28.25 15.71
N SER A 7 -0.59 -29.39 16.09
CA SER A 7 0.23 -29.52 17.30
C SER A 7 1.33 -28.45 17.38
N GLU A 8 1.87 -28.08 16.22
CA GLU A 8 2.93 -27.10 16.05
C GLU A 8 2.43 -25.70 16.40
N THR A 9 1.23 -25.35 15.94
CA THR A 9 0.57 -24.08 16.25
C THR A 9 0.21 -24.00 17.73
N GLN A 10 -0.28 -25.10 18.32
CA GLN A 10 -0.57 -25.14 19.76
C GLN A 10 0.68 -24.92 20.60
N GLN A 11 1.79 -25.55 20.23
CA GLN A 11 3.07 -25.40 20.93
C GLN A 11 3.60 -23.97 20.80
N PHE A 12 3.59 -23.40 19.58
CA PHE A 12 4.00 -22.01 19.36
C PHE A 12 3.15 -21.02 20.18
N ASN A 13 1.82 -21.20 20.22
CA ASN A 13 0.93 -20.36 21.01
C ASN A 13 1.27 -20.43 22.51
N ARG A 14 1.52 -21.63 23.03
CA ARG A 14 1.94 -21.83 24.43
C ARG A 14 3.25 -21.11 24.73
N ASP A 15 4.23 -21.21 23.83
CA ASP A 15 5.54 -20.60 24.02
C ASP A 15 5.48 -19.07 23.96
N VAL A 16 4.70 -18.51 23.04
CA VAL A 16 4.46 -17.06 22.97
C VAL A 16 3.67 -16.57 24.19
N GLN A 17 2.66 -17.32 24.65
CA GLN A 17 1.93 -16.99 25.88
C GLN A 17 2.86 -17.01 27.10
N PHE A 18 3.81 -17.97 27.16
CA PHE A 18 4.82 -18.02 28.19
C PHE A 18 5.75 -16.79 28.16
N LEU A 19 6.13 -16.32 26.97
CA LEU A 19 6.90 -15.09 26.81
C LEU A 19 6.16 -13.89 27.43
N LEU A 20 4.84 -13.81 27.27
CA LEU A 20 4.00 -12.69 27.71
C LEU A 20 3.59 -12.71 29.19
N LYS A 21 3.93 -13.74 29.96
CA LYS A 21 3.56 -13.80 31.38
C LYS A 21 4.12 -12.61 32.18
N PRO A 22 3.33 -12.02 33.09
CA PRO A 22 3.85 -10.98 34.00
C PRO A 22 5.03 -11.57 34.78
N ASN A 23 6.13 -10.82 34.84
CA ASN A 23 7.45 -11.20 35.39
C ASN A 23 8.38 -12.00 34.46
N ASN A 24 8.02 -12.25 33.20
CA ASN A 24 8.99 -12.79 32.24
C ASN A 24 9.87 -11.65 31.66
N PRO A 25 11.19 -11.60 31.95
CA PRO A 25 12.07 -10.57 31.39
C PRO A 25 12.19 -10.65 29.86
N HIS A 26 11.82 -11.77 29.25
CA HIS A 26 11.88 -11.96 27.81
C HIS A 26 10.80 -11.18 27.03
N ALA A 27 9.57 -11.03 27.55
CA ALA A 27 8.58 -10.15 26.92
C ALA A 27 9.03 -8.69 26.94
N ARG A 28 9.50 -8.22 28.10
CA ARG A 28 10.01 -6.84 28.23
C ARG A 28 11.19 -6.60 27.29
N SER A 29 12.09 -7.57 27.16
CA SER A 29 13.22 -7.53 26.23
C SER A 29 12.80 -7.53 24.75
N LEU A 30 11.73 -8.26 24.39
CA LEU A 30 11.21 -8.29 23.02
C LEU A 30 10.52 -6.98 22.66
N LEU A 31 9.58 -6.50 23.49
CA LEU A 31 8.88 -5.23 23.23
C LEU A 31 9.85 -4.04 23.25
N ALA A 32 10.81 -4.00 24.18
CA ALA A 32 11.84 -2.96 24.20
C ALA A 32 12.74 -3.01 22.95
N PHE A 33 13.03 -4.22 22.43
CA PHE A 33 13.73 -4.36 21.16
C PHE A 33 12.90 -3.82 20.00
N ILE A 34 11.63 -4.23 19.89
CA ILE A 34 10.73 -3.77 18.84
C ILE A 34 10.64 -2.24 18.86
N LYS A 35 10.33 -1.65 20.02
CA LYS A 35 10.24 -0.20 20.21
C LYS A 35 11.51 0.53 19.79
N ARG A 36 12.68 0.03 20.21
CA ARG A 36 13.97 0.60 19.79
C ARG A 36 14.17 0.52 18.28
N THR A 37 13.82 -0.60 17.66
CA THR A 37 13.96 -0.78 16.22
C THR A 37 12.98 0.09 15.44
N ILE A 38 11.74 0.27 15.90
CA ILE A 38 10.78 1.23 15.31
C ILE A 38 11.40 2.63 15.28
N HIS A 39 11.94 3.09 16.41
CA HIS A 39 12.58 4.40 16.51
C HIS A 39 13.83 4.52 15.61
N GLN A 40 14.67 3.48 15.52
CA GLN A 40 15.81 3.45 14.60
C GLN A 40 15.41 3.63 13.13
N PHE A 41 14.20 3.19 12.76
CA PHE A 41 13.68 3.31 11.40
C PHE A 41 12.83 4.57 11.17
N GLY A 42 12.58 5.37 12.22
CA GLY A 42 11.77 6.59 12.17
C GLY A 42 10.29 6.31 11.90
N LEU A 43 9.74 5.26 12.52
CA LEU A 43 8.37 4.78 12.31
C LEU A 43 7.43 4.97 13.52
N GLU A 44 7.92 5.58 14.60
CA GLU A 44 7.23 5.71 15.90
C GLU A 44 5.90 6.49 15.85
N VAL A 45 5.69 7.34 14.84
CA VAL A 45 4.43 8.07 14.64
C VAL A 45 3.36 7.19 13.98
N TYR A 46 3.77 6.10 13.33
CA TYR A 46 2.91 5.34 12.42
C TYR A 46 2.59 3.93 12.92
N ILE A 47 3.45 3.34 13.74
CA ILE A 47 3.30 1.96 14.19
C ILE A 47 3.81 1.79 15.61
N THR A 48 3.09 1.00 16.40
CA THR A 48 3.45 0.70 17.79
C THR A 48 4.19 -0.63 17.90
N GLU A 49 4.85 -0.84 19.04
CA GLU A 49 5.47 -2.13 19.34
C GLU A 49 4.47 -3.29 19.43
N ILE A 50 3.20 -3.00 19.76
CA ILE A 50 2.14 -3.99 19.85
C ILE A 50 1.72 -4.44 18.46
N ASP A 51 1.58 -3.53 17.50
CA ASP A 51 1.21 -3.86 16.12
C ASP A 51 2.22 -4.81 15.49
N ILE A 52 3.52 -4.50 15.63
CA ILE A 52 4.61 -5.35 15.15
C ILE A 52 4.61 -6.72 15.85
N PHE A 53 4.35 -6.75 17.17
CA PHE A 53 4.29 -8.00 17.92
C PHE A 53 3.13 -8.89 17.45
N VAL A 54 1.95 -8.32 17.29
CA VAL A 54 0.74 -9.04 16.82
C VAL A 54 0.97 -9.58 15.42
N GLU A 55 1.48 -8.77 14.49
CA GLU A 55 1.77 -9.20 13.13
C GLU A 55 2.85 -10.32 13.11
N ALA A 56 3.90 -10.20 13.93
CA ALA A 56 4.90 -11.25 14.07
C ALA A 56 4.25 -12.56 14.57
N TYR A 57 3.40 -12.50 15.59
CA TYR A 57 2.67 -13.65 16.10
C TYR A 57 1.79 -14.29 15.02
N LEU A 58 1.01 -13.49 14.28
CA LEU A 58 0.13 -13.98 13.21
C LEU A 58 0.93 -14.68 12.10
N ARG A 59 2.10 -14.16 11.71
CA ARG A 59 2.99 -14.84 10.76
C ARG A 59 3.49 -16.18 11.29
N GLY A 60 3.72 -16.31 12.59
CA GLY A 60 4.14 -17.57 13.23
C GLY A 60 3.02 -18.61 13.24
N VAL A 61 1.80 -18.17 13.54
CA VAL A 61 0.60 -19.02 13.41
C VAL A 61 0.44 -19.51 11.98
N ARG A 62 0.50 -18.62 10.98
CA ARG A 62 0.40 -19.01 9.57
C ARG A 62 1.51 -19.98 9.17
N TYR A 63 2.76 -19.73 9.59
CA TYR A 63 3.90 -20.59 9.30
C TYR A 63 3.67 -22.03 9.80
N THR A 64 3.28 -22.17 11.07
CA THR A 64 3.04 -23.48 11.69
C THR A 64 1.86 -24.22 11.07
N GLN A 65 0.81 -23.49 10.66
CA GLN A 65 -0.35 -24.08 9.98
C GLN A 65 -0.02 -24.57 8.57
N GLN A 66 0.75 -23.79 7.80
CA GLN A 66 1.04 -24.08 6.40
C GLN A 66 2.12 -25.16 6.24
N ASN A 67 3.17 -25.10 7.04
CA ASN A 67 4.32 -25.98 6.88
C ASN A 67 4.26 -27.22 7.78
N GLN A 68 3.36 -27.24 8.77
CA GLN A 68 3.28 -28.31 9.78
C GLN A 68 4.63 -28.52 10.49
N GLU A 69 5.39 -27.43 10.68
CA GLU A 69 6.71 -27.43 11.30
C GLU A 69 6.72 -26.66 12.63
N HIS A 70 7.50 -27.17 13.58
CA HIS A 70 7.73 -26.53 14.87
C HIS A 70 8.72 -25.36 14.76
N ILE A 71 8.36 -24.22 15.37
CA ILE A 71 9.29 -23.13 15.62
C ILE A 71 10.08 -23.45 16.90
N LEU A 72 11.29 -23.98 16.73
CA LEU A 72 12.13 -24.45 17.85
C LEU A 72 12.59 -23.34 18.81
N GLN A 73 12.74 -22.11 18.32
CA GLN A 73 13.17 -20.96 19.12
C GLN A 73 12.20 -19.77 18.96
N PRO A 74 11.02 -19.81 19.60
CA PRO A 74 9.96 -18.81 19.42
C PRO A 74 10.43 -17.38 19.68
N LYS A 75 11.28 -17.15 20.69
CA LYS A 75 11.85 -15.83 20.98
C LYS A 75 12.72 -15.29 19.84
N ALA A 76 13.64 -16.11 19.33
CA ALA A 76 14.54 -15.70 18.25
C ALA A 76 13.77 -15.48 16.95
N TRP A 77 12.82 -16.38 16.68
CA TRP A 77 11.89 -16.26 15.56
C TRP A 77 11.09 -14.95 15.63
N MET A 78 10.45 -14.65 16.76
CA MET A 78 9.68 -13.42 16.96
C MET A 78 10.53 -12.17 16.76
N ARG A 79 11.77 -12.15 17.27
CA ARG A 79 12.70 -11.02 17.06
C ARG A 79 13.05 -10.84 15.59
N ARG A 80 13.37 -11.93 14.89
CA ARG A 80 13.72 -11.90 13.46
C ARG A 80 12.54 -11.44 12.62
N THR A 81 11.37 -11.99 12.88
CA THR A 81 10.12 -11.64 12.18
C THR A 81 9.75 -10.19 12.43
N ALA A 82 9.80 -9.71 13.68
CA ALA A 82 9.55 -8.31 14.01
C ALA A 82 10.49 -7.35 13.28
N TYR A 83 11.80 -7.65 13.24
CA TYR A 83 12.76 -6.86 12.47
C TYR A 83 12.40 -6.82 10.97
N ASN A 84 12.03 -7.96 10.39
CA ASN A 84 11.63 -8.04 9.00
C ASN A 84 10.37 -7.23 8.72
N ILE A 85 9.35 -7.31 9.59
CA ILE A 85 8.12 -6.51 9.47
C ILE A 85 8.47 -5.01 9.51
N ILE A 86 9.30 -4.56 10.47
CA ILE A 86 9.70 -3.15 10.55
C ILE A 86 10.43 -2.70 9.27
N ARG A 87 11.32 -3.56 8.73
CA ARG A 87 12.01 -3.31 7.47
C ARG A 87 11.04 -3.26 6.28
N GLU A 88 10.05 -4.13 6.25
CA GLU A 88 8.96 -4.12 5.27
C GLU A 88 8.16 -2.81 5.37
N CYS A 89 7.71 -2.42 6.56
CA CYS A 89 7.01 -1.15 6.80
C CYS A 89 7.85 0.05 6.34
N LYS A 90 9.16 0.06 6.61
CA LYS A 90 10.04 1.12 6.10
C LYS A 90 10.13 1.11 4.58
N ARG A 91 10.27 -0.07 3.97
CA ARG A 91 10.36 -0.20 2.52
C ARG A 91 9.04 0.18 1.86
N ASP A 92 7.91 -0.20 2.43
CA ASP A 92 6.60 0.13 1.91
C ASP A 92 6.35 1.62 2.09
N ARG A 93 6.72 2.21 3.23
CA ARG A 93 6.74 3.67 3.37
C ARG A 93 7.69 4.35 2.39
N LEU A 94 8.87 3.78 2.11
CA LEU A 94 9.77 4.31 1.08
C LEU A 94 9.20 4.13 -0.33
N ARG A 95 8.39 3.11 -0.58
CA ARG A 95 7.71 2.89 -1.87
C ARG A 95 6.54 3.83 -2.04
N TYR A 96 5.72 4.02 -1.00
CA TYR A 96 4.65 5.00 -0.99
C TYR A 96 5.20 6.42 -0.96
N SER A 97 6.30 6.66 -0.25
CA SER A 97 6.99 7.95 -0.25
C SER A 97 7.73 8.18 -1.54
N ALA A 98 8.31 7.17 -2.21
CA ALA A 98 8.94 7.30 -3.53
C ALA A 98 7.89 7.44 -4.65
N ALA A 99 6.75 6.76 -4.52
CA ALA A 99 5.57 7.02 -5.34
C ALA A 99 5.05 8.46 -5.11
N ALA A 100 5.10 8.95 -3.87
CA ALA A 100 4.85 10.35 -3.53
C ALA A 100 6.06 11.28 -3.79
N PHE A 101 7.26 10.77 -4.05
CA PHE A 101 8.49 11.55 -4.29
C PHE A 101 8.63 11.86 -5.77
N ASP A 102 8.21 10.94 -6.65
CA ASP A 102 7.88 11.28 -8.04
C ASP A 102 6.77 12.35 -8.09
N GLU A 103 5.84 12.33 -7.13
CA GLU A 103 4.78 13.34 -7.00
C GLU A 103 5.25 14.69 -6.40
N LEU A 104 6.38 14.69 -5.67
CA LEU A 104 6.97 15.89 -5.04
C LEU A 104 8.03 16.57 -5.93
N MET A 105 8.77 15.80 -6.74
CA MET A 105 9.84 16.33 -7.60
C MET A 105 9.34 17.17 -8.77
N ASP A 106 8.03 17.13 -9.07
CA ASP A 106 7.38 17.98 -10.07
C ASP A 106 6.67 19.20 -9.43
N GLN A 107 6.77 19.37 -8.11
CA GLN A 107 6.27 20.55 -7.41
C GLN A 107 7.45 21.36 -6.84
N GLY A 108 7.71 22.53 -7.44
CA GLY A 108 8.59 23.55 -6.87
C GLY A 108 8.18 23.92 -5.43
N PRO A 109 9.05 24.61 -4.69
CA PRO A 109 8.94 24.74 -3.24
C PRO A 109 7.68 25.52 -2.86
N ALA A 110 6.60 24.80 -2.56
CA ALA A 110 5.49 25.32 -1.78
C ALA A 110 5.70 24.83 -0.36
N GLU A 111 5.97 25.77 0.55
CA GLU A 111 6.12 25.53 1.98
C GLU A 111 4.85 24.87 2.53
N ALA A 112 4.89 23.56 2.67
CA ALA A 112 3.88 22.83 3.43
C ALA A 112 4.30 22.90 4.90
N GLU A 113 3.80 23.92 5.60
CA GLU A 113 3.73 23.90 7.06
C GLU A 113 3.02 22.61 7.48
N GLY A 114 3.75 21.74 8.18
CA GLY A 114 3.20 20.46 8.64
C GLY A 114 2.01 20.68 9.57
N PRO A 115 0.96 19.84 9.51
CA PRO A 115 -0.17 19.99 10.41
C PRO A 115 0.30 19.74 11.84
N THR A 116 0.09 20.73 12.71
CA THR A 116 0.08 20.52 14.15
C THR A 116 -0.97 19.46 14.50
N PRO A 117 -0.77 18.65 15.55
CA PRO A 117 -1.74 17.62 15.94
C PRO A 117 -2.96 18.30 16.59
N GLY A 118 -3.84 18.87 15.77
CA GLY A 118 -5.19 19.28 16.11
C GLY A 118 -6.11 18.06 16.17
N ALA A 119 -7.21 18.18 16.91
CA ALA A 119 -8.25 17.17 16.98
C ALA A 119 -8.64 16.70 15.57
N VAL A 120 -8.70 15.38 15.39
CA VAL A 120 -9.09 14.75 14.14
C VAL A 120 -10.55 15.15 13.86
N ASP A 121 -10.76 15.93 12.80
CA ASP A 121 -12.09 16.31 12.32
C ASP A 121 -12.66 15.14 11.50
N ASP A 122 -13.49 14.33 12.16
CA ASP A 122 -14.11 13.14 11.57
C ASP A 122 -15.00 13.50 10.36
N GLU A 123 -15.64 14.67 10.36
CA GLU A 123 -16.40 15.19 9.22
C GLU A 123 -15.49 15.58 8.05
N ALA A 124 -14.32 16.18 8.30
CA ALA A 124 -13.33 16.45 7.26
C ALA A 124 -12.78 15.16 6.65
N ILE A 125 -12.47 14.15 7.47
CA ILE A 125 -12.05 12.83 6.99
C ILE A 125 -13.14 12.20 6.12
N SER A 126 -14.39 12.19 6.60
CA SER A 126 -15.51 11.59 5.89
C SER A 126 -15.75 12.26 4.53
N ARG A 127 -15.63 13.59 4.46
CA ARG A 127 -15.71 14.34 3.20
C ARG A 127 -14.58 13.97 2.24
N ALA A 128 -13.34 13.92 2.72
CA ALA A 128 -12.20 13.56 1.89
C ALA A 128 -12.32 12.13 1.34
N ILE A 129 -12.74 11.17 2.17
CA ILE A 129 -12.98 9.78 1.73
C ILE A 129 -14.05 9.72 0.64
N ASN A 130 -15.19 10.40 0.86
CA ASN A 130 -16.28 10.43 -0.13
C ASN A 130 -15.85 11.06 -1.45
N ALA A 131 -15.06 12.15 -1.41
CA ALA A 131 -14.53 12.79 -2.62
C ALA A 131 -13.59 11.86 -3.39
N VAL A 132 -12.74 11.08 -2.70
CA VAL A 132 -11.88 10.07 -3.34
C VAL A 132 -12.70 8.96 -4.00
N LEU A 133 -13.75 8.47 -3.33
CA LEU A 133 -14.63 7.43 -3.89
C LEU A 133 -15.34 7.91 -5.15
N GLN A 134 -15.92 9.12 -5.11
CA GLN A 134 -16.56 9.73 -6.29
C GLN A 134 -15.55 9.97 -7.41
N ALA A 135 -14.34 10.43 -7.08
CA ALA A 135 -13.28 10.61 -8.04
C ALA A 135 -12.88 9.28 -8.71
N LEU A 136 -12.71 8.22 -7.93
CA LEU A 136 -12.44 6.88 -8.45
C LEU A 136 -13.57 6.39 -9.35
N GLU A 137 -14.83 6.57 -8.97
CA GLU A 137 -15.97 6.14 -9.78
C GLU A 137 -16.04 6.87 -11.14
N ALA A 138 -15.63 8.13 -11.19
CA ALA A 138 -15.62 8.93 -12.42
C ALA A 138 -14.51 8.54 -13.42
N LEU A 139 -13.51 7.76 -13.00
CA LEU A 139 -12.41 7.35 -13.87
C LEU A 139 -12.81 6.25 -14.87
N PRO A 140 -12.21 6.23 -16.08
CA PRO A 140 -12.36 5.11 -17.00
C PRO A 140 -11.92 3.78 -16.37
N GLN A 141 -12.58 2.67 -16.71
CA GLN A 141 -12.31 1.35 -16.10
C GLN A 141 -10.82 0.98 -16.14
N GLY A 142 -10.15 1.18 -17.27
CA GLY A 142 -8.72 0.85 -17.40
C GLY A 142 -7.81 1.65 -16.46
N ASP A 143 -8.15 2.90 -16.17
CA ASP A 143 -7.41 3.73 -15.21
C ASP A 143 -7.66 3.27 -13.77
N ARG A 144 -8.92 2.92 -13.45
CA ARG A 144 -9.30 2.36 -12.14
C ARG A 144 -8.55 1.07 -11.86
N ASP A 145 -8.50 0.18 -12.84
CA ASP A 145 -7.80 -1.10 -12.73
C ASP A 145 -6.29 -0.90 -12.49
N LEU A 146 -5.67 0.03 -13.21
CA LEU A 146 -4.26 0.37 -13.01
C LEU A 146 -3.99 0.91 -11.60
N ILE A 147 -4.83 1.82 -11.11
CA ILE A 147 -4.71 2.39 -9.75
C ILE A 147 -4.93 1.29 -8.70
N GLN A 148 -5.98 0.49 -8.85
CA GLN A 148 -6.30 -0.62 -7.96
C GLN A 148 -5.11 -1.58 -7.85
N TRP A 149 -4.59 -2.07 -8.97
CA TRP A 149 -3.50 -3.04 -8.97
C TRP A 149 -2.19 -2.43 -8.46
N LYS A 150 -1.89 -1.19 -8.84
CA LYS A 150 -0.60 -0.57 -8.53
C LYS A 150 -0.52 -0.03 -7.11
N VAL A 151 -1.60 0.60 -6.62
CA VAL A 151 -1.64 1.36 -5.37
C VAL A 151 -2.28 0.55 -4.26
N VAL A 152 -3.46 -0.03 -4.51
CA VAL A 152 -4.22 -0.77 -3.49
C VAL A 152 -3.63 -2.17 -3.29
N GLU A 153 -3.38 -2.90 -4.38
CA GLU A 153 -2.82 -4.25 -4.31
C GLU A 153 -1.29 -4.28 -4.27
N GLY A 154 -0.63 -3.14 -4.48
CA GLY A 154 0.83 -3.00 -4.36
C GLY A 154 1.63 -3.79 -5.40
N LEU A 155 1.03 -4.16 -6.54
CA LEU A 155 1.71 -4.93 -7.58
C LEU A 155 2.87 -4.14 -8.21
N SER A 156 3.92 -4.86 -8.62
CA SER A 156 4.98 -4.31 -9.47
C SER A 156 4.49 -4.09 -10.90
N TRP A 157 5.15 -3.21 -11.67
CA TRP A 157 4.78 -2.97 -13.08
C TRP A 157 4.83 -4.23 -13.95
N GLN A 158 5.72 -5.18 -13.63
CA GLN A 158 5.77 -6.48 -14.29
C GLN A 158 4.53 -7.32 -13.98
N GLN A 159 4.06 -7.31 -12.72
CA GLN A 159 2.84 -8.02 -12.31
C GLN A 159 1.59 -7.36 -12.86
N VAL A 160 1.54 -6.02 -12.91
CA VAL A 160 0.48 -5.25 -13.57
C VAL A 160 0.39 -5.63 -15.05
N GLN A 161 1.52 -5.71 -15.76
CA GLN A 161 1.56 -6.14 -17.15
C GLN A 161 1.02 -7.57 -17.33
N ALA A 162 1.46 -8.51 -16.49
CA ALA A 162 0.98 -9.89 -16.54
C ALA A 162 -0.53 -9.98 -16.30
N ARG A 163 -1.05 -9.17 -15.37
CA ARG A 163 -2.48 -9.12 -15.06
C ARG A 163 -3.31 -8.49 -16.18
N LEU A 164 -2.80 -7.43 -16.81
CA LEU A 164 -3.45 -6.82 -17.98
C LEU A 164 -3.60 -7.83 -19.13
N VAL A 165 -2.54 -8.60 -19.42
CA VAL A 165 -2.59 -9.65 -20.45
C VAL A 165 -3.54 -10.77 -20.06
N ALA A 166 -3.56 -11.18 -18.78
CA ALA A 166 -4.50 -12.19 -18.28
C ALA A 166 -5.97 -11.74 -18.35
N ALA A 167 -6.22 -10.43 -18.24
CA ALA A 167 -7.54 -9.83 -18.39
C ALA A 167 -7.96 -9.64 -19.86
N GLY A 168 -7.15 -10.10 -20.82
CA GLY A 168 -7.44 -9.99 -22.26
C GLY A 168 -7.00 -8.67 -22.89
N GLY A 169 -6.23 -7.84 -22.17
CA GLY A 169 -5.68 -6.60 -22.71
C GLY A 169 -4.37 -6.80 -23.48
N ASP A 170 -4.00 -5.80 -24.29
CA ASP A 170 -2.78 -5.85 -25.08
C ASP A 170 -1.52 -5.83 -24.21
N ARG A 171 -0.50 -6.57 -24.67
CA ARG A 171 0.83 -6.57 -24.04
C ARG A 171 1.55 -5.26 -24.36
N VAL A 172 1.37 -4.28 -23.48
CA VAL A 172 2.08 -2.99 -23.53
C VAL A 172 3.39 -3.03 -22.75
N SER A 173 4.36 -2.18 -23.10
CA SER A 173 5.64 -2.09 -22.39
C SER A 173 5.46 -1.58 -20.95
N GLN A 174 6.39 -1.91 -20.05
CA GLN A 174 6.36 -1.37 -18.67
C GLN A 174 6.47 0.16 -18.64
N ALA A 175 7.21 0.77 -19.58
CA ALA A 175 7.30 2.22 -19.68
C ALA A 175 5.94 2.84 -20.05
N THR A 176 5.22 2.21 -20.98
CA THR A 176 3.86 2.61 -21.35
C THR A 176 2.90 2.49 -20.17
N LEU A 177 2.96 1.40 -19.42
CA LEU A 177 2.13 1.19 -18.22
C LEU A 177 2.39 2.24 -17.14
N ARG A 178 3.67 2.60 -16.92
CA ARG A 178 4.03 3.69 -15.99
C ARG A 178 3.38 5.00 -16.41
N LYS A 179 3.51 5.38 -17.69
CA LYS A 179 2.92 6.62 -18.22
C LYS A 179 1.40 6.61 -18.16
N ARG A 180 0.75 5.46 -18.42
CA ARG A 180 -0.70 5.29 -18.26
C ARG A 180 -1.12 5.43 -16.79
N GLY A 181 -0.40 4.79 -15.87
CA GLY A 181 -0.66 4.91 -14.44
C GLY A 181 -0.47 6.33 -13.90
N GLN A 182 0.55 7.05 -14.39
CA GLN A 182 0.74 8.48 -14.08
C GLN A 182 -0.49 9.30 -14.51
N ARG A 183 -0.91 9.17 -15.77
CA ARG A 183 -2.10 9.88 -16.30
C ARG A 183 -3.38 9.52 -15.53
N ALA A 184 -3.53 8.26 -15.13
CA ALA A 184 -4.65 7.82 -14.32
C ALA A 184 -4.67 8.51 -12.95
N LEU A 185 -3.52 8.63 -12.28
CA LEU A 185 -3.41 9.36 -11.00
C LEU A 185 -3.65 10.86 -11.16
N GLU A 186 -3.15 11.48 -12.23
CA GLU A 186 -3.43 12.89 -12.55
C GLU A 186 -4.92 13.13 -12.73
N ARG A 187 -5.62 12.23 -13.46
CA ARG A 187 -7.08 12.29 -13.63
C ARG A 187 -7.81 12.12 -12.30
N LEU A 188 -7.39 11.17 -11.47
CA LEU A 188 -7.95 10.96 -10.14
C LEU A 188 -7.83 12.21 -9.28
N ARG A 189 -6.65 12.85 -9.28
CA ARG A 189 -6.41 14.08 -8.52
C ARG A 189 -7.32 15.22 -8.98
N ARG A 190 -7.44 15.43 -10.29
CA ARG A 190 -8.36 16.44 -10.84
C ARG A 190 -9.80 16.18 -10.40
N ALA A 191 -10.26 14.94 -10.53
CA ALA A 191 -11.61 14.56 -10.10
C ALA A 191 -11.80 14.77 -8.58
N TYR A 192 -10.80 14.44 -7.75
CA TYR A 192 -10.85 14.68 -6.31
C TYR A 192 -11.02 16.16 -5.97
N HIS A 193 -10.23 17.06 -6.58
CA HIS A 193 -10.36 18.50 -6.32
C HIS A 193 -11.76 19.04 -6.67
N ILE A 194 -12.41 18.47 -7.69
CA ILE A 194 -13.77 18.82 -8.08
C ILE A 194 -14.77 18.38 -7.00
N PHE A 195 -14.72 17.11 -6.60
CA PHE A 195 -15.65 16.57 -5.59
C PHE A 195 -15.40 17.12 -4.19
N ASN A 196 -14.17 17.56 -3.88
CA ASN A 196 -13.83 18.19 -2.62
C ASN A 196 -14.19 19.69 -2.57
N GLY A 197 -14.72 20.26 -3.66
CA GLY A 197 -15.22 21.64 -3.71
C GLY A 197 -14.12 22.70 -3.86
N ASP A 198 -12.99 22.37 -4.49
CA ASP A 198 -11.91 23.34 -4.74
C ASP A 198 -12.33 24.33 -5.87
N PRO A 199 -12.43 25.65 -5.60
CA PRO A 199 -12.89 26.65 -6.56
C PRO A 199 -11.95 26.87 -7.75
N ARG A 200 -10.79 26.20 -7.79
CA ARG A 200 -9.82 26.26 -8.91
C ARG A 200 -10.01 25.18 -9.98
N SER A 201 -11.03 24.34 -9.87
CA SER A 201 -11.20 23.24 -10.83
C SER A 201 -11.76 23.70 -12.19
N PRO A 202 -11.15 23.28 -13.32
CA PRO A 202 -11.73 23.43 -14.65
C PRO A 202 -12.97 22.54 -14.82
N ASN A 203 -13.85 22.96 -15.72
CA ASN A 203 -15.20 22.41 -15.90
C ASN A 203 -15.16 20.98 -16.47
N PHE A 204 -15.82 20.03 -15.80
CA PHE A 204 -15.76 18.57 -16.06
C PHE A 204 -16.20 18.14 -17.47
N ALA A 205 -17.02 18.95 -18.15
CA ALA A 205 -17.69 18.59 -19.39
C ALA A 205 -16.88 18.88 -20.66
N GLU A 206 -15.93 19.82 -20.63
CA GLU A 206 -15.14 20.18 -21.83
C GLU A 206 -13.90 19.28 -22.01
N ASP A 207 -13.23 18.90 -20.91
CA ASP A 207 -11.95 18.15 -20.98
C ASP A 207 -12.10 16.64 -21.26
N LEU A 208 -13.26 16.04 -20.99
CA LEU A 208 -13.51 14.61 -21.24
C LEU A 208 -13.76 14.31 -22.73
N ALA A 209 -14.18 15.32 -23.50
CA ALA A 209 -14.42 15.21 -24.93
C ALA A 209 -13.13 15.33 -25.75
N ASP A 210 -12.15 16.12 -25.29
CA ASP A 210 -10.97 16.51 -26.08
C ASP A 210 -9.86 15.42 -26.14
N HIS A 211 -9.99 14.36 -25.34
CA HIS A 211 -8.99 13.29 -25.26
C HIS A 211 -9.45 11.91 -25.79
N LEU A 212 -10.67 11.81 -26.31
CA LEU A 212 -11.14 10.59 -26.97
C LEU A 212 -10.69 10.46 -28.44
N ASP A 213 -10.16 11.53 -29.05
CA ASP A 213 -9.82 11.56 -30.49
C ASP A 213 -8.35 11.24 -30.82
N SER A 214 -7.54 10.83 -29.82
CA SER A 214 -6.09 10.59 -30.01
C SER A 214 -5.67 9.11 -29.94
N ASP A 215 -6.63 8.18 -29.84
CA ASP A 215 -6.39 6.73 -29.85
C ASP A 215 -6.83 6.08 -31.19
N GLN A 216 -6.60 6.74 -32.34
CA GLN A 216 -6.54 6.03 -33.61
C GLN A 216 -5.11 5.49 -33.86
N PRO A 217 -4.92 4.18 -34.01
CA PRO A 217 -3.64 3.63 -34.42
C PRO A 217 -3.36 4.05 -35.87
N ASN A 218 -2.23 4.73 -36.08
CA ASN A 218 -1.68 5.04 -37.39
C ASN A 218 -1.52 3.75 -38.19
N SER A 219 -2.44 3.46 -39.09
CA SER A 219 -2.36 2.38 -40.05
C SER A 219 -1.39 2.78 -41.17
N ASP A 220 -0.10 2.52 -40.98
CA ASP A 220 0.88 2.57 -42.06
C ASP A 220 0.53 1.49 -43.09
N GLN A 221 0.02 1.93 -44.23
CA GLN A 221 -0.11 1.12 -45.44
C GLN A 221 1.27 0.85 -46.06
N PRO A 222 1.49 -0.33 -46.68
CA PRO A 222 2.73 -0.63 -47.37
C PRO A 222 2.75 0.05 -48.73
N ASN A 223 3.79 0.83 -49.02
CA ASN A 223 4.06 1.30 -50.38
C ASN A 223 4.60 0.13 -51.22
N SER A 224 3.84 -0.26 -52.23
CA SER A 224 4.31 -0.99 -53.41
C SER A 224 4.31 0.01 -54.57
N ASP A 225 5.50 0.30 -55.09
CA ASP A 225 5.92 0.28 -56.51
C ASP A 225 7.31 0.92 -56.66
#